data_AF-T0I8C3-F1
#
_entry.id   AF-T0I8C3-F1
#
_cell.length_a   1.000
_cell.length_b   1.000
_cell.length_c   1.000
_cell.angle_alpha   90.00
_cell.angle_beta   90.00
_cell.angle_gamma   90.00
#
_symmetry.space_group_name_H-M   'P 1'
#
loop_
_entity.id
_entity.type
_entity.pdbx_description
1 polymer ?
#
loop_
_entity_poly.entity_id
_entity_poly.type
_entity_poly.pdbx_seq_one_letter_code
_entity_poly.pdbx_strand_id
1 'polypeptide(L)'
;MEKENNAGYAITDRLSVGNLEFVIGQSENAPAKFVTWRCNKSEKNYHWGHYSKDRLTALEDLCNRALDEIHHEKSLQKENDADEKPVRQAEKKSHEPER
;
A
#
# COMPACT_ATOMS: atom_id res chain seq x y z
N MET A 1 -12.65 4.84 -22.35
CA MET A 1 -12.03 4.95 -21.01
C MET A 1 -12.36 6.32 -20.49
N GLU A 2 -13.10 6.39 -19.39
CA GLU A 2 -13.36 7.66 -18.71
C GLU A 2 -12.04 8.20 -18.17
N LYS A 3 -11.72 9.45 -18.53
CA LYS A 3 -10.51 10.11 -18.02
C LYS A 3 -10.81 10.53 -16.59
N GLU A 4 -10.29 9.77 -15.64
CA GLU A 4 -10.35 10.14 -14.23
C GLU A 4 -9.46 11.39 -14.01
N ASN A 5 -10.03 12.41 -13.37
CA ASN A 5 -9.33 13.66 -13.08
C ASN A 5 -9.46 13.97 -11.59
N ASN A 6 -8.36 14.40 -10.99
CA ASN A 6 -8.34 14.88 -9.62
C ASN A 6 -7.60 16.22 -9.57
N ALA A 7 -8.19 17.23 -8.94
CA ALA A 7 -7.59 18.56 -8.75
C ALA A 7 -7.00 19.20 -10.04
N GLY A 8 -7.55 18.92 -11.21
CA GLY A 8 -7.04 19.45 -12.49
C GLY A 8 -5.89 18.64 -13.11
N TYR A 9 -5.60 17.44 -12.58
CA TYR A 9 -4.65 16.48 -13.14
C TYR A 9 -5.39 15.25 -13.65
N ALA A 10 -5.11 14.84 -14.89
CA ALA A 10 -5.61 13.59 -15.45
C ALA A 10 -4.79 12.41 -14.91
N ILE A 11 -5.45 11.36 -14.42
CA ILE A 11 -4.77 10.16 -13.93
C ILE A 11 -4.21 9.38 -15.12
N THR A 12 -2.89 9.19 -15.14
CA THR A 12 -2.17 8.53 -16.25
C THR A 12 -1.65 7.15 -15.88
N ASP A 13 -1.26 6.95 -14.62
CA ASP A 13 -0.66 5.72 -14.14
C ASP A 13 -1.26 5.34 -12.79
N ARG A 14 -1.25 4.04 -12.50
CA ARG A 14 -1.94 3.46 -11.36
C ARG A 14 -1.27 2.17 -10.94
N LEU A 15 -1.09 2.00 -9.64
CA LEU A 15 -0.50 0.81 -9.03
C LEU A 15 -1.25 0.46 -7.76
N SER A 16 -1.78 -0.76 -7.71
CA SER A 16 -2.58 -1.27 -6.60
C SER A 16 -1.74 -2.19 -5.70
N VAL A 17 -1.78 -1.96 -4.38
CA VAL A 17 -1.15 -2.82 -3.36
C VAL A 17 -2.15 -3.01 -2.23
N GLY A 18 -2.55 -4.26 -1.94
CA GLY A 18 -3.54 -4.55 -0.91
C GLY A 18 -4.86 -3.79 -1.15
N ASN A 19 -5.31 -3.04 -0.14
CA ASN A 19 -6.51 -2.19 -0.20
C ASN A 19 -6.26 -0.77 -0.72
N LEU A 20 -5.01 -0.47 -1.08
CA LEU A 20 -4.55 0.85 -1.45
C LEU A 20 -4.17 0.90 -2.92
N GLU A 21 -4.17 2.12 -3.43
CA GLU A 21 -3.85 2.42 -4.80
C GLU A 21 -3.06 3.72 -4.88
N PHE A 22 -2.00 3.69 -5.66
CA PHE A 22 -1.13 4.83 -5.89
C PHE A 22 -1.28 5.25 -7.34
N VAL A 23 -1.39 6.55 -7.60
CA VAL A 23 -1.64 7.07 -8.94
C VAL A 23 -0.71 8.21 -9.28
N ILE A 24 -0.45 8.41 -10.58
CA ILE A 24 0.14 9.64 -11.12
C ILE A 24 -0.95 10.44 -11.79
N GLY A 25 -1.08 11.71 -11.39
CA GLY A 25 -1.82 12.74 -12.11
C GLY A 25 -0.88 13.58 -12.96
N GLN A 26 -1.29 13.92 -14.18
CA GLN A 26 -0.58 14.83 -15.07
C GLN A 26 -1.44 16.05 -15.41
N SER A 27 -0.82 17.24 -15.39
CA SER A 27 -1.42 18.49 -15.86
C SER A 27 -0.41 19.29 -16.65
N GLU A 28 -0.78 19.70 -17.87
CA GLU A 28 0.09 20.54 -18.71
C GLU A 28 0.12 22.01 -18.26
N ASN A 29 -0.94 22.43 -17.55
CA ASN A 29 -1.16 23.82 -17.15
C ASN A 29 -0.64 24.14 -15.74
N ALA A 30 -0.25 23.12 -14.96
CA ALA A 30 0.21 23.29 -13.60
C ALA A 30 1.73 23.55 -13.51
N PRO A 31 2.21 24.38 -12.56
CA PRO A 31 3.65 24.59 -12.34
C PRO A 31 4.42 23.30 -11.99
N ALA A 32 3.75 22.38 -11.29
CA ALA A 32 4.19 21.00 -11.12
C ALA A 32 3.37 20.14 -12.07
N LYS A 33 4.02 19.58 -13.09
CA LYS A 33 3.33 18.86 -14.17
C LYS A 33 2.78 17.50 -13.72
N PHE A 34 3.33 16.96 -12.65
CA PHE A 34 3.00 15.64 -12.13
C PHE A 34 2.71 15.70 -10.65
N VAL A 35 1.87 14.78 -10.19
CA VAL A 35 1.58 14.58 -8.78
C VAL A 35 1.31 13.10 -8.52
N THR A 36 1.79 12.58 -7.41
CA THR A 36 1.47 11.23 -6.96
C THR A 36 0.48 11.28 -5.80
N TRP A 37 -0.58 10.47 -5.85
CA TRP A 37 -1.54 10.34 -4.76
C TRP A 37 -1.63 8.91 -4.26
N ARG A 38 -1.99 8.77 -2.97
CA ARG A 38 -2.44 7.53 -2.38
C ARG A 38 -3.96 7.60 -2.25
N CYS A 39 -4.66 6.54 -2.62
CA CYS A 39 -6.10 6.42 -2.50
C CYS A 39 -6.50 5.03 -1.99
N ASN A 40 -7.62 4.97 -1.28
CA ASN A 40 -8.26 3.71 -0.92
C ASN A 40 -9.05 3.20 -2.12
N LYS A 41 -8.93 1.91 -2.46
CA LYS A 41 -9.68 1.31 -3.57
C LYS A 41 -11.19 1.50 -3.44
N SER A 42 -11.70 1.48 -2.21
CA SER A 42 -13.14 1.53 -1.92
C SER A 42 -13.73 2.94 -2.02
N GLU A 43 -12.97 3.97 -1.65
CA GLU A 43 -13.51 5.33 -1.50
C GLU A 43 -12.99 6.30 -2.56
N LYS A 44 -11.95 5.94 -3.33
CA LYS A 44 -11.28 6.82 -4.30
C LYS A 44 -10.91 8.21 -3.74
N ASN A 45 -10.73 8.31 -2.42
CA ASN A 45 -10.32 9.53 -1.77
C ASN A 45 -8.81 9.70 -1.97
N TYR A 46 -8.41 10.74 -2.71
CA TYR A 46 -7.00 11.05 -2.94
C TYR A 46 -6.42 11.80 -1.74
N HIS A 47 -5.45 11.20 -1.08
CA HIS A 47 -4.77 11.77 0.08
C HIS A 47 -3.29 12.04 -0.23
N TRP A 48 -2.78 13.12 0.40
CA TRP A 48 -1.37 13.53 0.43
C TRP A 48 -0.64 13.45 -0.92
N GLY A 49 -0.83 14.48 -1.75
CA GLY A 49 -0.18 14.58 -3.07
C GLY A 49 1.28 15.01 -2.98
N HIS A 50 2.19 14.30 -3.65
CA HIS A 50 3.57 14.77 -3.85
C HIS A 50 3.71 15.34 -5.25
N TYR A 51 4.00 16.64 -5.36
CA TYR A 51 4.04 17.35 -6.63
C TYR A 51 5.47 17.40 -7.19
N SER A 52 5.62 17.11 -8.48
CA SER A 52 6.91 17.12 -9.17
C SER A 52 6.79 17.71 -10.57
N LYS A 53 7.93 18.16 -11.13
CA LYS A 53 8.00 18.73 -12.48
C LYS A 53 8.38 17.70 -13.54
N ASP A 54 8.99 16.59 -13.11
CA ASP A 54 9.56 15.55 -13.95
C ASP A 54 8.79 14.22 -13.82
N ARG A 55 8.60 13.53 -14.95
CA ARG A 55 7.83 12.28 -14.99
C ARG A 55 8.57 11.13 -14.29
N LEU A 56 9.89 11.04 -14.44
CA LEU A 56 10.67 9.99 -13.80
C LEU A 56 10.68 10.16 -12.29
N THR A 57 10.74 11.41 -11.79
CA THR A 57 10.59 11.68 -10.35
C THR A 57 9.22 11.24 -9.83
N ALA A 58 8.13 11.52 -10.57
CA ALA A 58 6.80 11.04 -10.19
C ALA A 58 6.71 9.51 -10.21
N LEU A 59 7.34 8.86 -11.19
CA LEU A 59 7.36 7.40 -11.31
C LEU A 59 8.17 6.74 -10.20
N GLU A 60 9.31 7.30 -9.84
CA GLU A 60 10.13 6.84 -8.72
C GLU A 60 9.35 6.95 -7.40
N ASP A 61 8.70 8.09 -7.14
CA ASP A 61 7.86 8.26 -5.96
C ASP A 61 6.68 7.29 -5.93
N LEU A 62 6.02 7.05 -7.07
CA LEU A 62 4.97 6.04 -7.21
C LEU A 62 5.46 4.64 -6.80
N CYS A 63 6.61 4.23 -7.35
CA CYS A 63 7.21 2.93 -7.06
C CYS A 63 7.62 2.79 -5.59
N ASN A 64 8.26 3.82 -5.02
CA ASN A 64 8.68 3.81 -3.63
C ASN A 64 7.49 3.68 -2.67
N ARG A 65 6.42 4.45 -2.89
CA ARG A 65 5.18 4.35 -2.09
C ARG A 65 4.54 2.97 -2.16
N ALA A 66 4.53 2.36 -3.34
CA ALA A 66 4.01 1.02 -3.51
C ALA A 66 4.89 -0.04 -2.83
N LEU A 67 6.22 0.10 -2.89
CA LEU A 67 7.15 -0.78 -2.19
C LEU A 67 6.99 -0.68 -0.68
N ASP A 68 6.82 0.53 -0.14
CA ASP A 68 6.57 0.75 1.29
C ASP A 68 5.31 0.01 1.74
N GLU A 69 4.23 0.09 0.97
CA GLU A 69 3.00 -0.64 1.29
C GLU A 69 3.17 -2.16 1.14
N ILE A 70 3.92 -2.64 0.14
CA ILE A 70 4.24 -4.07 0.01
C ILE A 70 5.00 -4.56 1.25
N HIS A 71 5.93 -3.77 1.77
CA HIS A 71 6.67 -4.13 2.99
C HIS A 71 5.76 -4.15 4.22
N HIS A 72 4.86 -3.17 4.34
CA HIS A 72 3.87 -3.11 5.41
C HIS A 72 2.90 -4.31 5.40
N GLU A 73 2.34 -4.66 4.24
CA GLU A 73 1.47 -5.84 4.09
C GLU A 73 2.21 -7.14 4.44
N LYS A 74 3.48 -7.27 4.04
CA LYS A 74 4.32 -8.42 4.40
C LYS A 74 4.63 -8.50 5.90
N SER A 75 4.79 -7.37 6.60
CA SER A 75 4.98 -7.40 8.05
C SER A 75 3.72 -7.84 8.77
N LEU A 76 2.55 -7.36 8.35
CA LEU A 76 1.26 -7.78 8.90
C LEU A 76 1.02 -9.28 8.72
N GLN A 77 1.35 -9.85 7.55
CA GLN A 77 1.23 -11.29 7.33
C GLN A 77 2.11 -12.10 8.30
N LYS A 78 3.36 -11.69 8.52
CA LYS A 78 4.27 -12.38 9.44
C LYS A 78 3.80 -12.35 10.89
N GLU A 79 3.18 -11.26 11.33
CA GLU A 79 2.62 -11.15 12.68
C GLU A 79 1.42 -12.09 12.85
N ASN A 80 0.51 -12.12 11.88
CA ASN A 80 -0.63 -13.04 11.89
C ASN A 80 -0.19 -14.52 11.90
N ASP A 81 0.82 -14.87 11.09
CA ASP A 81 1.38 -16.24 11.05
C ASP A 81 2.12 -16.62 12.36
N ALA A 82 2.62 -15.64 13.11
CA ALA A 82 3.31 -15.87 14.38
C ALA A 82 2.34 -16.13 15.53
N ASP A 83 1.20 -15.44 15.55
CA ASP A 83 0.12 -15.66 16.54
C ASP A 83 -0.66 -16.96 16.31
N GLU A 84 -0.64 -17.52 15.09
CA GLU A 84 -1.35 -18.77 14.77
C GLU A 84 -0.56 -20.06 15.06
N LYS A 85 0.67 -19.97 15.63
CA LYS A 85 1.40 -21.18 16.05
C LYS A 85 0.74 -21.84 17.27
N PRO A 86 0.24 -23.08 17.17
CA PRO A 86 -0.56 -23.68 18.22
C PRO A 86 0.29 -24.13 19.41
N VAL A 87 -0.13 -23.68 20.59
CA VAL A 87 0.07 -24.31 21.89
C VAL A 87 -0.38 -25.79 21.79
N ARG A 88 0.52 -26.71 21.43
CA ARG A 88 0.23 -28.16 21.40
C ARG A 88 1.33 -29.05 21.96
N GLN A 89 2.24 -28.53 22.79
CA GLN A 89 3.25 -29.36 23.45
C GLN A 89 3.43 -28.98 24.93
N ALA A 90 2.39 -29.15 25.75
CA ALA A 90 2.56 -29.09 27.22
C ALA A 90 1.64 -30.02 28.03
N GLU A 91 0.85 -30.92 27.42
CA GLU A 91 -0.06 -31.82 28.17
C GLU A 91 0.28 -33.31 27.98
N LYS A 92 1.56 -33.68 28.06
CA LYS A 92 1.98 -35.09 28.19
C LYS A 92 3.09 -35.26 29.23
N LYS A 93 2.86 -34.79 30.46
CA LYS A 93 3.65 -35.21 31.64
C LYS A 93 2.94 -34.86 32.95
N SER A 94 1.76 -35.43 33.18
CA SER A 94 1.16 -35.51 34.51
C SER A 94 0.14 -36.64 34.56
N HIS A 95 0.62 -37.86 34.69
CA HIS A 95 -0.12 -38.87 35.46
C HIS A 95 0.89 -39.85 36.05
N GLU A 96 1.27 -39.58 37.29
CA GLU A 96 1.73 -40.58 38.26
C GLU A 96 0.52 -41.43 38.68
N PRO A 97 0.69 -42.68 39.17
CA PRO A 97 1.00 -42.78 40.60
C PRO A 97 1.96 -43.90 41.00
N GLU A 98 2.49 -43.72 42.20
CA GLU A 98 3.17 -44.67 43.08
C GLU A 98 2.56 -46.08 43.08
N ARG A 99 3.43 -47.09 43.04
CA ARG A 99 3.40 -48.20 44.02
C ARG A 99 4.70 -49.00 44.05
#